data_AF-A0A5B8NLP4-F1
#
_entry.id   AF-A0A5B8NLP4-F1
#
_cell.length_a   1.000
_cell.length_b   1.000
_cell.length_c   1.000
_cell.angle_alpha   90.00
_cell.angle_beta   90.00
_cell.angle_gamma   90.00
#
_symmetry.space_group_name_H-M   'P 1'
#
loop_
_entity.id
_entity.type
_entity.pdbx_description
1 polymer ?
#
loop_
_entity_poly.entity_id
_entity_poly.type
_entity_poly.pdbx_seq_one_letter_code
_entity_poly.pdbx_strand_id
1 'polypeptide(L)'
;MLYHQIISKVTLQVGCTVLLFAQLSCVNSLTDEANSLGEELNEETLLPQESNSNNEEVLLAQAANWNNAEMIHEIENHHEEEVTELAFSPDGQYLASVSTDAIKIWNVESGELLNELAGHETVEGGLKVPVSAIAFSPDSQTLATASWSQGLFPQDSLILWDVQTGNPQQKLAENGCRDLEFTPNGGSLWAACGREVQLWNLSNGTKEQTIEEQPVSAIALSPDGQTLATIGANFGDTRDNTNVRLWDASNQTQTGTLSTTDPLKTVAFTPDGEKLITQSNYPESVQQLTVWDWENEQSLNSYEYFGRSSVAVSPDGSMLGGGFRNALLVDLEGNPIQNSILIRQQGGASAIAFSDDEQTLAWSGLPSTYPSPIIRIWRAGASTSDHAENDHRANYEAQELPASRTTENPKTFAEETYGLTEKFGATEENIISEETATNQKLVTVTQTNLKDDAIGAVRYRLEFEKQSDSSWELTWVGRKQQCRRGPTEPNEWTTELCV
;
A
#
# COMPACT_ATOMS: atom_id res chain seq x y z
N MET A 1 11.02 -7.04 47.14
CA MET A 1 9.79 -7.12 47.96
C MET A 1 9.27 -5.70 48.09
N LEU A 2 8.37 -5.28 47.22
CA LEU A 2 6.91 -5.40 47.30
C LEU A 2 6.28 -4.09 47.84
N TYR A 3 5.42 -3.52 46.99
CA TYR A 3 4.13 -2.88 47.32
C TYR A 3 4.02 -1.40 47.75
N HIS A 4 3.37 -0.64 46.83
CA HIS A 4 2.16 0.18 46.99
C HIS A 4 2.22 1.70 47.29
N GLN A 5 1.90 2.44 46.22
CA GLN A 5 0.95 3.56 46.03
C GLN A 5 0.21 4.23 47.22
N ILE A 6 0.10 5.56 47.11
CA ILE A 6 -0.89 6.48 47.75
C ILE A 6 -1.34 7.46 46.63
N ILE A 7 -2.55 7.30 46.04
CA ILE A 7 -3.87 7.93 46.30
C ILE A 7 -3.99 9.44 45.96
N SER A 8 -4.85 9.70 44.96
CA SER A 8 -5.48 10.96 44.56
C SER A 8 -6.69 11.31 45.45
N LYS A 9 -7.05 12.60 45.56
CA LYS A 9 -8.28 13.07 46.24
C LYS A 9 -9.07 14.06 45.38
N VAL A 10 -10.27 13.65 45.00
CA VAL A 10 -11.44 14.47 44.65
C VAL A 10 -12.58 14.01 45.55
N THR A 11 -13.31 14.91 46.21
CA THR A 11 -14.71 14.68 46.62
C THR A 11 -15.39 15.98 47.06
N LEU A 12 -16.68 16.15 46.68
CA LEU A 12 -17.88 16.49 47.50
C LEU A 12 -18.98 17.08 46.57
N GLN A 13 -20.27 16.70 46.57
CA GLN A 13 -21.07 15.94 47.54
C GLN A 13 -22.50 15.59 47.00
N VAL A 14 -22.94 14.31 47.17
CA VAL A 14 -24.25 13.73 47.64
C VAL A 14 -25.57 14.07 46.91
N GLY A 15 -26.57 13.18 46.72
CA GLY A 15 -26.95 11.80 47.17
C GLY A 15 -28.40 11.54 46.64
N CYS A 16 -28.99 10.33 46.48
CA CYS A 16 -29.24 9.16 47.34
C CYS A 16 -29.87 8.05 46.43
N THR A 17 -29.36 6.81 46.36
CA THR A 17 -29.85 5.55 47.02
C THR A 17 -31.27 5.09 46.59
N VAL A 18 -31.61 3.82 46.25
CA VAL A 18 -31.01 2.49 46.52
C VAL A 18 -31.79 1.34 45.79
N LEU A 19 -31.07 0.27 45.37
CA LEU A 19 -31.43 -1.19 45.17
C LEU A 19 -32.56 -1.58 44.18
N LEU A 20 -32.63 -2.72 43.47
CA LEU A 20 -31.92 -4.00 43.47
C LEU A 20 -32.16 -4.72 42.11
N PHE A 21 -31.28 -5.67 41.77
CA PHE A 21 -31.37 -6.72 40.75
C PHE A 21 -32.75 -7.37 40.52
N ALA A 22 -33.12 -7.66 39.25
CA ALA A 22 -33.51 -9.00 38.77
C ALA A 22 -34.01 -8.99 37.29
N GLN A 23 -33.85 -10.15 36.66
CA GLN A 23 -34.07 -10.49 35.25
C GLN A 23 -35.54 -10.53 34.80
N LEU A 24 -35.70 -10.53 33.47
CA LEU A 24 -36.75 -11.15 32.63
C LEU A 24 -38.12 -11.44 33.27
N SER A 25 -39.19 -10.89 32.69
CA SER A 25 -40.23 -11.64 31.93
C SER A 25 -41.61 -10.94 31.94
N CYS A 26 -42.30 -11.09 30.80
CA CYS A 26 -43.75 -11.08 30.61
C CYS A 26 -44.55 -9.80 30.96
N VAL A 27 -45.05 -9.07 29.96
CA VAL A 27 -46.32 -9.30 29.21
C VAL A 27 -47.58 -8.92 30.01
N ASN A 28 -48.21 -7.84 29.53
CA ASN A 28 -49.63 -7.49 29.48
C ASN A 28 -50.52 -7.58 30.73
N SER A 29 -50.97 -6.41 31.19
CA SER A 29 -52.37 -5.92 31.18
C SER A 29 -52.44 -4.80 32.23
N LEU A 30 -52.94 -3.61 31.92
CA LEU A 30 -54.36 -3.37 31.71
C LEU A 30 -54.51 -2.19 30.74
N THR A 31 -55.09 -2.50 29.59
CA THR A 31 -56.02 -1.61 28.90
C THR A 31 -57.26 -1.45 29.78
N ASP A 32 -57.83 -0.24 29.82
CA ASP A 32 -59.25 0.02 29.55
C ASP A 32 -59.63 1.41 30.06
N GLU A 33 -59.36 2.43 29.24
CA GLU A 33 -60.25 3.60 29.08
C GLU A 33 -59.72 4.50 27.95
N ALA A 34 -59.72 3.96 26.72
CA ALA A 34 -59.59 4.75 25.51
C ALA A 34 -60.21 3.99 24.34
N ASN A 35 -61.54 4.00 24.24
CA ASN A 35 -62.24 3.62 23.01
C ASN A 35 -63.63 4.27 22.99
N SER A 36 -63.71 5.49 22.44
CA SER A 36 -64.91 5.89 21.70
C SER A 36 -64.56 6.97 20.69
N LEU A 37 -64.91 6.68 19.43
CA LEU A 37 -64.94 7.52 18.23
C LEU A 37 -63.64 7.54 17.44
N GLY A 38 -63.59 6.63 16.46
CA GLY A 38 -62.56 6.53 15.45
C GLY A 38 -62.81 7.47 14.27
N GLU A 39 -61.70 8.01 13.78
CA GLU A 39 -61.45 8.37 12.40
C GLU A 39 -59.99 7.97 12.14
N GLU A 40 -59.73 7.35 10.98
CA GLU A 40 -58.43 6.84 10.54
C GLU A 40 -57.38 7.96 10.55
N LEU A 41 -56.36 7.83 11.40
CA LEU A 41 -55.14 8.63 11.29
C LEU A 41 -54.16 7.87 10.40
N ASN A 42 -54.04 8.34 9.15
CA ASN A 42 -52.93 8.02 8.27
C ASN A 42 -51.62 8.46 8.95
N GLU A 43 -50.66 7.55 9.05
CA GLU A 43 -49.28 7.85 9.39
C GLU A 43 -48.61 8.60 8.22
N GLU A 44 -48.81 9.91 8.15
CA GLU A 44 -47.86 10.82 7.49
C GLU A 44 -46.75 11.16 8.49
N THR A 45 -45.73 10.30 8.57
CA THR A 45 -44.49 10.60 9.28
C THR A 45 -43.39 10.77 8.24
N LEU A 46 -43.19 12.04 7.86
CA LEU A 46 -42.00 12.69 7.30
C LEU A 46 -40.89 11.73 6.81
N LEU A 47 -40.98 11.38 5.53
CA LEU A 47 -39.86 10.90 4.74
C LEU A 47 -38.79 12.02 4.63
N PRO A 48 -37.48 11.68 4.59
CA PRO A 48 -36.45 12.64 4.21
C PRO A 48 -36.74 13.18 2.81
N GLN A 49 -36.67 14.50 2.66
CA GLN A 49 -36.71 15.16 1.36
C GLN A 49 -35.57 14.63 0.49
N GLU A 50 -35.89 14.15 -0.71
CA GLU A 50 -34.94 13.78 -1.76
C GLU A 50 -33.91 14.91 -1.93
N SER A 51 -32.67 14.67 -1.49
CA SER A 51 -31.52 15.43 -1.93
C SER A 51 -31.29 15.12 -3.40
N ASN A 52 -30.94 16.14 -4.18
CA ASN A 52 -30.66 16.07 -5.62
C ASN A 52 -29.71 14.88 -5.95
N SER A 53 -30.29 13.76 -6.39
CA SER A 53 -29.58 12.53 -6.78
C SER A 53 -28.66 12.72 -7.98
N ASN A 54 -28.84 13.80 -8.74
CA ASN A 54 -28.10 14.01 -9.99
C ASN A 54 -26.67 14.51 -9.81
N ASN A 55 -26.28 14.99 -8.62
CA ASN A 55 -24.89 15.39 -8.35
C ASN A 55 -24.10 14.31 -7.59
N GLU A 56 -24.75 13.57 -6.68
CA GLU A 56 -24.14 12.42 -6.00
C GLU A 56 -23.92 11.24 -6.96
N GLU A 57 -24.86 10.95 -7.88
CA GLU A 57 -24.64 9.91 -8.91
C GLU A 57 -23.53 10.27 -9.91
N VAL A 58 -23.28 11.56 -10.17
CA VAL A 58 -22.24 11.99 -11.13
C VAL A 58 -20.84 11.98 -10.50
N LEU A 59 -20.71 12.24 -9.19
CA LEU A 59 -19.44 12.05 -8.45
C LEU A 59 -19.13 10.56 -8.22
N LEU A 60 -20.14 9.74 -7.90
CA LEU A 60 -19.97 8.30 -7.72
C LEU A 60 -19.65 7.55 -9.04
N ALA A 61 -19.96 8.14 -10.19
CA ALA A 61 -19.68 7.54 -11.50
C ALA A 61 -18.20 7.63 -11.94
N GLN A 62 -17.34 8.36 -11.19
CA GLN A 62 -15.92 8.52 -11.51
C GLN A 62 -14.98 7.73 -10.59
N ALA A 63 -15.41 7.42 -9.36
CA ALA A 63 -14.59 6.67 -8.41
C ALA A 63 -14.37 5.23 -8.88
N ALA A 64 -13.13 4.75 -8.78
CA ALA A 64 -12.77 3.42 -9.20
C ALA A 64 -13.51 2.34 -8.38
N ASN A 65 -14.11 1.35 -9.06
CA ASN A 65 -14.88 0.32 -8.37
C ASN A 65 -13.99 -0.81 -7.85
N TRP A 66 -13.49 -0.64 -6.63
CA TRP A 66 -12.63 -1.61 -5.95
C TRP A 66 -13.37 -2.89 -5.48
N ASN A 67 -14.71 -2.93 -5.52
CA ASN A 67 -15.50 -4.12 -5.14
C ASN A 67 -15.20 -5.35 -6.00
N ASN A 68 -14.86 -5.12 -7.26
CA ASN A 68 -14.55 -6.14 -8.25
C ASN A 68 -13.12 -5.99 -8.75
N ALA A 69 -12.22 -5.48 -7.91
CA ALA A 69 -10.81 -5.38 -8.27
C ALA A 69 -10.25 -6.77 -8.61
N GLU A 70 -9.56 -6.84 -9.74
CA GLU A 70 -8.91 -8.05 -10.21
C GLU A 70 -7.41 -7.88 -10.02
N MET A 71 -6.76 -8.86 -9.40
CA MET A 71 -5.29 -8.92 -9.48
C MET A 71 -4.96 -9.07 -10.95
N ILE A 72 -4.02 -8.31 -11.49
CA ILE A 72 -3.50 -8.42 -12.87
C ILE A 72 -2.09 -9.04 -12.89
N HIS A 73 -1.29 -8.81 -11.85
CA HIS A 73 0.06 -9.40 -11.75
C HIS A 73 0.39 -9.86 -10.32
N GLU A 74 1.12 -10.98 -10.23
CA GLU A 74 1.85 -11.41 -9.03
C GLU A 74 3.32 -11.62 -9.43
N ILE A 75 4.17 -10.71 -8.96
CA ILE A 75 5.60 -10.68 -9.24
C ILE A 75 6.31 -11.26 -8.01
N GLU A 76 7.06 -12.33 -8.21
CA GLU A 76 7.79 -13.07 -7.17
C GLU A 76 9.28 -13.11 -7.51
N ASN A 77 10.14 -13.32 -6.50
CA ASN A 77 11.60 -13.42 -6.67
C ASN A 77 12.21 -12.23 -7.43
N HIS A 78 11.68 -11.04 -7.15
CA HIS A 78 12.08 -9.80 -7.80
C HIS A 78 13.16 -9.04 -7.02
N HIS A 79 13.18 -9.16 -5.70
CA HIS A 79 14.09 -8.52 -4.77
C HIS A 79 14.51 -9.55 -3.72
N GLU A 80 15.75 -9.44 -3.23
CA GLU A 80 16.23 -10.30 -2.14
C GLU A 80 15.79 -9.79 -0.78
N GLU A 81 15.64 -8.48 -0.64
CA GLU A 81 15.23 -7.80 0.59
C GLU A 81 13.84 -7.17 0.45
N GLU A 82 13.19 -6.89 1.59
CA GLU A 82 11.87 -6.26 1.65
C GLU A 82 11.80 -4.99 0.78
N VAL A 83 10.76 -4.90 -0.05
CA VAL A 83 10.47 -3.69 -0.83
C VAL A 83 9.95 -2.62 0.11
N THR A 84 10.67 -1.52 0.20
CA THR A 84 10.39 -0.42 1.12
C THR A 84 9.50 0.66 0.50
N GLU A 85 9.47 0.75 -0.82
CA GLU A 85 8.71 1.79 -1.53
C GLU A 85 8.27 1.34 -2.92
N LEU A 86 7.10 1.85 -3.34
CA LEU A 86 6.52 1.67 -4.67
C LEU A 86 6.03 3.04 -5.17
N ALA A 87 6.20 3.31 -6.45
CA ALA A 87 5.63 4.50 -7.10
C ALA A 87 5.19 4.16 -8.52
N PHE A 88 4.01 4.62 -8.93
CA PHE A 88 3.59 4.57 -10.33
C PHE A 88 4.12 5.77 -11.09
N SER A 89 4.36 5.61 -12.39
CA SER A 89 4.46 6.75 -13.29
C SER A 89 3.07 7.40 -13.45
N PRO A 90 2.98 8.73 -13.64
CA PRO A 90 1.71 9.43 -13.83
C PRO A 90 0.86 8.92 -15.00
N ASP A 91 1.48 8.36 -16.04
CA ASP A 91 0.78 7.73 -17.15
C ASP A 91 0.30 6.29 -16.87
N GLY A 92 0.58 5.75 -15.67
CA GLY A 92 0.21 4.41 -15.23
C GLY A 92 0.96 3.27 -15.94
N GLN A 93 1.91 3.56 -16.83
CA GLN A 93 2.59 2.54 -17.63
C GLN A 93 3.70 1.82 -16.87
N TYR A 94 4.30 2.49 -15.88
CA TYR A 94 5.48 2.01 -15.15
C TYR A 94 5.23 1.98 -13.65
N LEU A 95 5.83 0.98 -13.00
CA LEU A 95 5.92 0.87 -11.55
C LEU A 95 7.39 0.84 -11.18
N ALA A 96 7.83 1.73 -10.29
CA ALA A 96 9.14 1.61 -9.64
C ALA A 96 8.98 0.86 -8.32
N SER A 97 9.90 -0.05 -8.03
CA SER A 97 10.03 -0.73 -6.75
C SER A 97 11.44 -0.58 -6.20
N VAL A 98 11.51 -0.35 -4.90
CA VAL A 98 12.76 -0.11 -4.19
C VAL A 98 12.91 -1.06 -3.03
N SER A 99 14.08 -1.67 -2.94
CA SER A 99 14.52 -2.44 -1.79
C SER A 99 15.92 -1.98 -1.38
N THR A 100 16.50 -2.60 -0.35
CA THR A 100 17.89 -2.33 0.04
C THR A 100 18.89 -2.82 -1.01
N ASP A 101 18.54 -3.84 -1.80
CA ASP A 101 19.42 -4.45 -2.79
C ASP A 101 19.36 -3.79 -4.17
N ALA A 102 18.20 -3.28 -4.60
CA ALA A 102 18.01 -2.80 -5.97
C ALA A 102 16.86 -1.80 -6.13
N ILE A 103 16.88 -1.08 -7.26
CA ILE A 103 15.77 -0.28 -7.77
C ILE A 103 15.35 -0.89 -9.09
N LYS A 104 14.07 -1.24 -9.23
CA LYS A 104 13.54 -1.89 -10.42
C LYS A 104 12.38 -1.10 -11.01
N ILE A 105 12.29 -1.08 -12.33
CA ILE A 105 11.19 -0.50 -13.09
C ILE A 105 10.48 -1.62 -13.83
N TRP A 106 9.16 -1.70 -13.66
CA TRP A 106 8.30 -2.72 -14.25
C TRP A 106 7.35 -2.08 -15.25
N ASN A 107 7.05 -2.79 -16.33
CA ASN A 107 5.89 -2.46 -17.15
C ASN A 107 4.62 -2.94 -16.43
N VAL A 108 3.66 -2.05 -16.20
CA VAL A 108 2.44 -2.37 -15.44
C VAL A 108 1.52 -3.31 -16.19
N GLU A 109 1.45 -3.19 -17.53
CA GLU A 109 0.55 -3.99 -18.35
C GLU A 109 1.07 -5.42 -18.54
N SER A 110 2.35 -5.60 -18.86
CA SER A 110 2.94 -6.93 -19.04
C SER A 110 3.44 -7.58 -17.74
N GLY A 111 3.67 -6.78 -16.68
CA GLY A 111 4.28 -7.26 -15.43
C GLY A 111 5.77 -7.61 -15.57
N GLU A 112 6.39 -7.29 -16.70
CA GLU A 112 7.80 -7.61 -16.98
C GLU A 112 8.75 -6.55 -16.44
N LEU A 113 9.95 -6.98 -16.03
CA LEU A 113 11.03 -6.09 -15.64
C LEU A 113 11.52 -5.32 -16.87
N LEU A 114 11.42 -3.99 -16.81
CA LEU A 114 11.95 -3.11 -17.85
C LEU A 114 13.43 -2.81 -17.59
N ASN A 115 13.76 -2.32 -16.39
CA ASN A 115 15.11 -1.89 -16.03
C ASN A 115 15.42 -2.23 -14.57
N GLU A 116 16.67 -2.57 -14.30
CA GLU A 116 17.26 -2.56 -12.96
C GLU A 116 18.30 -1.44 -12.91
N LEU A 117 18.11 -0.47 -12.01
CA LEU A 117 18.95 0.72 -11.93
C LEU A 117 20.11 0.46 -10.97
N ALA A 118 21.29 0.97 -11.32
CA ALA A 118 22.43 0.94 -10.44
C ALA A 118 22.13 1.81 -9.20
N GLY A 119 21.92 1.18 -8.05
CA GLY A 119 21.59 1.89 -6.81
C GLY A 119 22.66 2.89 -6.36
N HIS A 120 22.43 3.54 -5.22
CA HIS A 120 23.37 4.54 -4.70
C HIS A 120 24.59 3.88 -4.02
N GLU A 121 25.77 4.46 -4.22
CA GLU A 121 27.03 3.95 -3.66
C GLU A 121 27.81 5.04 -2.90
N THR A 122 28.54 4.64 -1.85
CA THR A 122 29.44 5.53 -1.11
C THR A 122 30.70 5.89 -1.90
N VAL A 123 31.30 7.04 -1.55
CA VAL A 123 32.61 7.46 -2.08
C VAL A 123 33.71 6.49 -1.63
N GLU A 124 33.61 6.03 -0.38
CA GLU A 124 34.59 5.15 0.24
C GLU A 124 34.08 3.69 0.24
N GLY A 125 34.73 2.85 -0.55
CA GLY A 125 34.52 1.39 -0.52
C GLY A 125 33.39 0.84 -1.39
N GLY A 126 32.65 1.69 -2.12
CA GLY A 126 31.57 1.25 -3.02
C GLY A 126 30.43 0.53 -2.29
N LEU A 127 30.17 0.91 -1.04
CA LEU A 127 29.09 0.31 -0.26
C LEU A 127 27.76 0.84 -0.78
N LYS A 128 26.79 -0.07 -0.97
CA LYS A 128 25.42 0.31 -1.32
C LYS A 128 24.81 1.15 -0.19
N VAL A 129 24.19 2.27 -0.56
CA VAL A 129 23.44 3.14 0.35
C VAL A 129 21.96 2.93 0.07
N PRO A 130 21.13 2.69 1.11
CA PRO A 130 19.70 2.53 0.90
C PRO A 130 19.09 3.76 0.26
N VAL A 131 18.18 3.52 -0.67
CA VAL A 131 17.30 4.55 -1.23
C VAL A 131 16.33 4.98 -0.15
N SER A 132 16.14 6.28 -0.03
CA SER A 132 15.32 6.92 0.99
C SER A 132 13.99 7.44 0.45
N ALA A 133 13.94 7.79 -0.84
CA ALA A 133 12.72 8.22 -1.53
C ALA A 133 12.85 8.03 -3.05
N ILE A 134 11.70 7.84 -3.71
CA ILE A 134 11.57 7.82 -5.17
C ILE A 134 10.36 8.63 -5.65
N ALA A 135 10.48 9.24 -6.83
CA ALA A 135 9.35 9.89 -7.49
C ALA A 135 9.52 9.85 -9.01
N PHE A 136 8.42 9.67 -9.74
CA PHE A 136 8.39 9.88 -11.18
C PHE A 136 8.17 11.37 -11.49
N SER A 137 8.76 11.84 -12.59
CA SER A 137 8.44 13.16 -13.14
C SER A 137 7.00 13.19 -13.67
N PRO A 138 6.34 14.36 -13.68
CA PRO A 138 4.97 14.51 -14.22
C PRO A 138 4.79 14.03 -15.67
N ASP A 139 5.86 14.04 -16.47
CA ASP A 139 5.85 13.56 -17.85
C ASP A 139 6.12 12.04 -18.00
N SER A 140 6.31 11.33 -16.88
CA SER A 140 6.61 9.88 -16.80
C SER A 140 7.93 9.44 -17.43
N GLN A 141 8.81 10.36 -17.83
CA GLN A 141 10.06 10.02 -18.54
C GLN A 141 11.26 9.87 -17.61
N THR A 142 11.20 10.48 -16.42
CA THR A 142 12.31 10.51 -15.47
C THR A 142 11.88 9.91 -14.14
N LEU A 143 12.73 9.07 -13.55
CA LEU A 143 12.61 8.66 -12.14
C LEU A 143 13.69 9.39 -11.34
N ALA A 144 13.32 10.09 -10.28
CA ALA A 144 14.26 10.63 -9.31
C ALA A 144 14.40 9.67 -8.13
N THR A 145 15.63 9.44 -7.67
CA THR A 145 15.93 8.59 -6.51
C THR A 145 16.84 9.35 -5.54
N ALA A 146 16.50 9.32 -4.25
CA ALA A 146 17.33 9.86 -3.17
C ALA A 146 17.95 8.74 -2.34
N SER A 147 19.09 9.01 -1.72
CA SER A 147 19.69 8.10 -0.73
C SER A 147 20.23 8.84 0.48
N TRP A 148 20.04 8.20 1.64
CA TRP A 148 20.59 8.68 2.90
C TRP A 148 20.82 7.52 3.86
N SER A 149 21.95 7.53 4.55
CA SER A 149 22.20 6.61 5.66
C SER A 149 23.08 7.27 6.72
N GLN A 150 22.91 6.86 7.97
CA GLN A 150 23.58 7.48 9.09
C GLN A 150 25.07 7.14 9.07
N GLY A 151 25.91 8.15 8.84
CA GLY A 151 27.37 7.97 8.77
C GLY A 151 27.90 7.41 7.45
N LEU A 152 27.03 7.22 6.45
CA LEU A 152 27.42 6.93 5.07
C LEU A 152 27.02 8.11 4.19
N PHE A 153 27.95 8.55 3.34
CA PHE A 153 27.72 9.63 2.39
C PHE A 153 27.84 9.06 0.97
N PRO A 154 26.72 8.95 0.24
CA PRO A 154 26.75 8.52 -1.15
C PRO A 154 27.51 9.55 -2.01
N GLN A 155 28.18 9.09 -3.07
CA GLN A 155 28.79 10.00 -4.06
C GLN A 155 27.73 10.91 -4.66
N ASP A 156 26.62 10.30 -5.05
CA ASP A 156 25.48 10.95 -5.66
C ASP A 156 24.25 10.63 -4.81
N SER A 157 23.76 11.64 -4.08
CA SER A 157 22.66 11.49 -3.12
C SER A 157 21.30 11.60 -3.79
N LEU A 158 21.23 12.25 -4.95
CA LEU A 158 20.05 12.43 -5.78
C LEU A 158 20.42 12.05 -7.21
N ILE A 159 19.71 11.10 -7.82
CA ILE A 159 19.99 10.67 -9.19
C ILE A 159 18.70 10.74 -10.01
N LEU A 160 18.79 11.29 -11.22
CA LEU A 160 17.71 11.30 -12.21
C LEU A 160 17.99 10.23 -13.25
N TRP A 161 17.03 9.35 -13.45
CA TRP A 161 17.13 8.19 -14.33
C TRP A 161 16.18 8.34 -15.50
N ASP A 162 16.67 8.01 -16.69
CA ASP A 162 15.82 7.82 -17.84
C ASP A 162 15.02 6.52 -17.67
N VAL A 163 13.70 6.60 -17.61
CA VAL A 163 12.83 5.45 -17.29
C VAL A 163 12.96 4.35 -18.34
N GLN A 164 13.09 4.72 -19.61
CA GLN A 164 13.12 3.78 -20.73
C GLN A 164 14.45 3.03 -20.83
N THR A 165 15.56 3.74 -20.66
CA THR A 165 16.90 3.19 -20.85
C THR A 165 17.58 2.74 -19.56
N GLY A 166 17.04 3.13 -18.40
CA GLY A 166 17.60 2.83 -17.08
C GLY A 166 18.92 3.54 -16.79
N ASN A 167 19.33 4.49 -17.64
CA ASN A 167 20.61 5.18 -17.51
C ASN A 167 20.47 6.44 -16.64
N PRO A 168 21.49 6.78 -15.83
CA PRO A 168 21.50 8.03 -15.08
C PRO A 168 21.69 9.21 -16.05
N GLN A 169 20.74 10.14 -16.06
CA GLN A 169 20.80 11.39 -16.82
C GLN A 169 21.55 12.47 -16.06
N GLN A 170 21.30 12.59 -14.75
CA GLN A 170 21.97 13.54 -13.86
C GLN A 170 22.21 12.94 -12.49
N LYS A 171 23.30 13.37 -11.88
CA LYS A 171 23.72 13.01 -10.53
C LYS A 171 23.95 14.30 -9.76
N LEU A 172 23.18 14.49 -8.71
CA LEU A 172 23.03 15.72 -7.96
C LEU A 172 23.23 15.45 -6.46
N ALA A 173 23.66 16.48 -5.73
CA ALA A 173 23.87 16.48 -4.28
C ALA A 173 24.83 15.40 -3.70
N GLU A 174 25.63 15.77 -2.71
CA GLU A 174 26.66 14.87 -2.12
C GLU A 174 26.45 14.59 -0.61
N ASN A 175 25.45 15.23 0.02
CA ASN A 175 25.29 15.25 1.49
C ASN A 175 24.23 14.28 2.06
N GLY A 176 23.77 13.34 1.24
CA GLY A 176 22.64 12.44 1.53
C GLY A 176 21.30 13.19 1.49
N CYS A 177 20.32 12.63 0.78
CA CYS A 177 18.98 13.19 0.64
C CYS A 177 17.97 12.22 1.25
N ARG A 178 17.08 12.72 2.12
CA ARG A 178 16.11 11.87 2.83
C ARG A 178 14.79 11.74 2.11
N ASP A 179 14.42 12.76 1.34
CA ASP A 179 13.14 12.82 0.65
C ASP A 179 13.25 13.73 -0.57
N LEU A 180 12.35 13.56 -1.55
CA LEU A 180 12.32 14.35 -2.78
C LEU A 180 10.90 14.46 -3.36
N GLU A 181 10.64 15.50 -4.14
CA GLU A 181 9.37 15.67 -4.83
C GLU A 181 9.49 16.59 -6.06
N PHE A 182 8.84 16.22 -7.16
CA PHE A 182 8.80 17.05 -8.36
C PHE A 182 7.86 18.24 -8.18
N THR A 183 8.26 19.37 -8.72
CA THR A 183 7.30 20.46 -8.94
C THR A 183 6.24 20.04 -9.95
N PRO A 184 4.98 20.52 -9.86
CA PRO A 184 3.89 20.07 -10.73
C PRO A 184 4.16 20.26 -12.23
N ASN A 185 5.03 21.21 -12.59
CA ASN A 185 5.42 21.46 -13.98
C ASN A 185 6.56 20.55 -14.49
N GLY A 186 7.17 19.74 -13.62
CA GLY A 186 8.27 18.83 -13.93
C GLY A 186 9.62 19.48 -14.25
N GLY A 187 9.73 20.82 -14.22
CA GLY A 187 10.96 21.54 -14.54
C GLY A 187 11.98 21.59 -13.41
N SER A 188 11.51 21.43 -12.17
CA SER A 188 12.31 21.47 -10.94
C SER A 188 11.91 20.36 -9.95
N LEU A 189 12.78 20.09 -8.98
CA LEU A 189 12.59 19.10 -7.92
C LEU A 189 13.02 19.67 -6.56
N TRP A 190 12.19 19.52 -5.54
CA TRP A 190 12.57 19.74 -4.14
C TRP A 190 13.22 18.49 -3.57
N ALA A 191 14.30 18.64 -2.79
CA ALA A 191 14.97 17.54 -2.12
C ALA A 191 15.48 17.92 -0.73
N ALA A 192 15.19 17.09 0.27
CA ALA A 192 15.64 17.27 1.65
C ALA A 192 17.05 16.68 1.84
N CYS A 193 18.09 17.47 1.55
CA CYS A 193 19.47 17.02 1.53
C CYS A 193 20.33 17.64 2.63
N GLY A 194 21.08 16.82 3.36
CA GLY A 194 21.93 17.25 4.46
C GLY A 194 21.13 17.95 5.58
N ARG A 195 21.25 19.29 5.64
CA ARG A 195 20.57 20.18 6.62
C ARG A 195 19.61 21.18 5.95
N GLU A 196 19.34 21.00 4.66
CA GLU A 196 18.62 21.96 3.84
C GLU A 196 17.48 21.26 3.10
N VAL A 197 16.46 22.01 2.72
CA VAL A 197 15.55 21.61 1.64
C VAL A 197 15.90 22.43 0.41
N GLN A 198 16.25 21.76 -0.69
CA GLN A 198 16.90 22.34 -1.86
C GLN A 198 16.02 22.22 -3.09
N LEU A 199 15.85 23.30 -3.84
CA LEU A 199 15.18 23.27 -5.15
C LEU A 199 16.23 23.16 -6.25
N TRP A 200 16.11 22.13 -7.08
CA TRP A 200 17.00 21.86 -8.21
C TRP A 200 16.29 22.11 -9.53
N ASN A 201 16.94 22.83 -10.44
CA ASN A 201 16.51 22.98 -11.81
C ASN A 201 17.02 21.81 -12.64
N LEU A 202 16.10 21.06 -13.26
CA LEU A 202 16.45 19.82 -13.95
C LEU A 202 17.05 20.05 -15.34
N SER A 203 16.79 21.21 -15.96
CA SER A 203 17.34 21.52 -17.28
C SER A 203 18.86 21.74 -17.28
N ASN A 204 19.42 22.16 -16.14
CA ASN A 204 20.83 22.53 -16.01
C ASN A 204 21.53 21.91 -14.78
N GLY A 205 20.81 21.20 -13.91
CA GLY A 205 21.34 20.54 -12.72
C GLY A 205 21.83 21.51 -11.64
N THR A 206 21.31 22.75 -11.60
CA THR A 206 21.74 23.75 -10.61
C THR A 206 20.74 23.90 -9.46
N LYS A 207 21.27 24.17 -8.27
CA LYS A 207 20.47 24.52 -7.09
C LYS A 207 20.01 25.98 -7.18
N GLU A 208 18.70 26.19 -7.26
CA GLU A 208 18.08 27.52 -7.41
C GLU A 208 17.69 28.15 -6.07
N GLN A 209 17.19 27.34 -5.15
CA GLN A 209 16.68 27.79 -3.86
C GLN A 209 17.05 26.84 -2.73
N THR A 210 17.06 27.38 -1.51
CA THR A 210 17.34 26.63 -0.27
C THR A 210 16.46 27.17 0.85
N ILE A 211 15.77 26.28 1.56
CA ILE A 211 15.19 26.55 2.87
C ILE A 211 16.19 26.07 3.93
N GLU A 212 16.76 27.01 4.68
CA GLU A 212 17.66 26.71 5.79
C GLU A 212 16.84 26.32 7.04
N GLU A 213 16.80 25.02 7.33
CA GLU A 213 16.09 24.46 8.48
C GLU A 213 17.03 23.56 9.33
N GLN A 214 16.52 22.95 10.39
CA GLN A 214 17.14 21.74 10.93
C GLN A 214 17.02 20.61 9.90
N PRO A 215 17.84 19.54 9.98
CA PRO A 215 17.72 18.42 9.04
C PRO A 215 16.26 17.96 8.93
N VAL A 216 15.74 17.86 7.71
CA VAL A 216 14.35 17.44 7.43
C VAL A 216 14.33 15.96 7.09
N SER A 217 13.32 15.23 7.58
CA SER A 217 13.14 13.79 7.30
C SER A 217 12.11 13.49 6.22
N ALA A 218 11.10 14.35 6.05
CA ALA A 218 10.07 14.19 5.02
C ALA A 218 9.60 15.54 4.51
N ILE A 219 9.21 15.60 3.24
CA ILE A 219 8.63 16.76 2.58
C ILE A 219 7.34 16.38 1.84
N ALA A 220 6.45 17.34 1.66
CA ALA A 220 5.33 17.23 0.73
C ALA A 220 5.05 18.59 0.09
N LEU A 221 4.79 18.62 -1.20
CA LEU A 221 4.45 19.81 -1.98
C LEU A 221 2.96 19.77 -2.29
N SER A 222 2.28 20.90 -2.14
CA SER A 222 0.89 21.00 -2.54
C SER A 222 0.75 20.79 -4.06
N PRO A 223 -0.37 20.25 -4.55
CA PRO A 223 -0.58 19.97 -5.98
C PRO A 223 -0.44 21.20 -6.90
N ASP A 224 -0.66 22.40 -6.36
CA ASP A 224 -0.46 23.68 -7.07
C ASP A 224 0.99 24.20 -7.01
N GLY A 225 1.87 23.55 -6.25
CA GLY A 225 3.28 23.87 -6.08
C GLY A 225 3.57 25.08 -5.19
N GLN A 226 2.56 25.64 -4.51
CA GLN A 226 2.71 26.89 -3.74
C GLN A 226 3.11 26.68 -2.28
N THR A 227 2.72 25.56 -1.69
CA THR A 227 2.95 25.26 -0.27
C THR A 227 3.84 24.02 -0.13
N LEU A 228 4.93 24.14 0.61
CA LEU A 228 5.77 23.01 0.99
C LEU A 228 5.57 22.70 2.47
N ALA A 229 5.28 21.45 2.79
CA ALA A 229 5.24 20.93 4.15
C ALA A 229 6.57 20.21 4.46
N THR A 230 7.13 20.43 5.65
CA THR A 230 8.36 19.75 6.10
C THR A 230 8.19 19.15 7.48
N ILE A 231 8.78 17.97 7.71
CA ILE A 231 8.92 17.35 9.03
C ILE A 231 10.40 17.35 9.41
N GLY A 232 10.74 17.95 10.54
CA GLY A 232 12.11 17.92 11.07
C GLY A 232 12.57 16.49 11.38
N ALA A 233 13.85 16.19 11.18
CA ALA A 233 14.46 14.91 11.51
C ALA A 233 14.98 14.92 12.95
N ASN A 234 14.93 13.76 13.60
CA ASN A 234 15.61 13.56 14.88
C ASN A 234 17.12 13.43 14.66
N PHE A 235 17.87 14.50 14.91
CA PHE A 235 19.32 14.53 14.74
C PHE A 235 20.01 15.04 16.02
N GLY A 236 20.88 14.23 16.62
CA GLY A 236 21.52 14.56 17.89
C GLY A 236 20.51 14.61 19.05
N ASP A 237 20.59 15.65 19.89
CA ASP A 237 19.70 15.85 21.04
C ASP A 237 18.43 16.64 20.71
N THR A 238 18.28 17.15 19.49
CA THR A 238 17.10 17.91 19.06
C THR A 238 16.04 16.95 18.53
N ARG A 239 14.86 16.99 19.16
CA ARG A 239 13.65 16.32 18.67
C ARG A 239 12.72 17.38 18.09
N ASP A 240 12.59 17.37 16.77
CA ASP A 240 11.79 18.35 16.04
C ASP A 240 10.85 17.68 15.03
N ASN A 241 10.65 16.37 15.17
CA ASN A 241 9.84 15.58 14.26
C ASN A 241 8.37 15.46 14.70
N THR A 242 7.90 16.28 15.63
CA THR A 242 6.50 16.32 16.07
C THR A 242 5.72 17.47 15.44
N ASN A 243 6.33 18.20 14.51
CA ASN A 243 5.73 19.34 13.84
C ASN A 243 5.84 19.16 12.34
N VAL A 244 4.76 19.50 11.64
CA VAL A 244 4.78 19.83 10.22
C VAL A 244 4.91 21.34 10.12
N ARG A 245 5.95 21.84 9.46
CA ARG A 245 6.09 23.26 9.13
C ARG A 245 5.59 23.49 7.71
N LEU A 246 4.78 24.53 7.53
CA LEU A 246 4.26 24.93 6.23
C LEU A 246 5.04 26.14 5.73
N TRP A 247 5.42 26.12 4.47
CA TRP A 247 6.25 27.12 3.83
C TRP A 247 5.61 27.59 2.52
N ASP A 248 5.67 28.88 2.26
CA ASP A 248 5.47 29.41 0.92
C ASP A 248 6.69 29.05 0.06
N ALA A 249 6.49 28.19 -0.94
CA ALA A 249 7.55 27.65 -1.76
C ALA A 249 8.23 28.71 -2.65
N SER A 250 7.55 29.84 -2.93
CA SER A 250 8.07 30.89 -3.81
C SER A 250 9.08 31.81 -3.11
N ASN A 251 8.84 32.09 -1.82
CA ASN A 251 9.61 33.05 -1.04
C ASN A 251 10.29 32.44 0.20
N GLN A 252 10.10 31.14 0.44
CA GLN A 252 10.76 30.36 1.50
C GLN A 252 10.41 30.87 2.91
N THR A 253 9.22 31.45 3.09
CA THR A 253 8.75 31.89 4.41
C THR A 253 7.86 30.85 5.05
N GLN A 254 8.06 30.59 6.35
CA GLN A 254 7.18 29.71 7.11
C GLN A 254 5.84 30.41 7.34
N THR A 255 4.75 29.77 6.93
CA THR A 255 3.38 30.29 7.00
C THR A 255 2.57 29.70 8.15
N GLY A 256 2.87 28.47 8.58
CA GLY A 256 2.11 27.78 9.64
C GLY A 256 2.87 26.63 10.30
N THR A 257 2.27 26.05 11.34
CA THR A 257 2.78 24.84 12.01
C THR A 257 1.64 23.94 12.46
N LEU A 258 1.68 22.66 12.08
CA LEU A 258 0.78 21.64 12.62
C LEU A 258 1.55 20.79 13.63
N SER A 259 1.06 20.69 14.86
CA SER A 259 1.77 19.97 15.94
C SER A 259 1.05 18.68 16.33
N THR A 260 1.83 17.61 16.49
CA THR A 260 1.37 16.31 17.02
C THR A 260 2.02 16.01 18.36
N THR A 261 1.42 15.06 19.09
CA THR A 261 2.02 14.48 20.31
C THR A 261 3.14 13.51 19.97
N ASP A 262 2.97 12.78 18.87
CA ASP A 262 3.86 11.70 18.49
C ASP A 262 4.80 12.13 17.35
N PRO A 263 6.05 11.64 17.38
CA PRO A 263 7.00 11.75 16.28
C PRO A 263 6.34 11.36 14.94
N LEU A 264 6.60 12.13 13.89
CA LEU A 264 6.10 11.91 12.54
C LEU A 264 7.15 11.16 11.69
N LYS A 265 6.65 10.38 10.74
CA LYS A 265 7.43 9.63 9.74
C LYS A 265 7.34 10.31 8.37
N THR A 266 6.13 10.61 7.93
CA THR A 266 5.84 11.13 6.60
C THR A 266 4.65 12.09 6.64
N VAL A 267 4.56 12.92 5.60
CA VAL A 267 3.50 13.89 5.32
C VAL A 267 3.15 13.81 3.83
N ALA A 268 1.89 14.02 3.49
CA ALA A 268 1.44 14.13 2.10
C ALA A 268 0.23 15.09 2.01
N PHE A 269 0.14 15.87 0.94
CA PHE A 269 -1.12 16.55 0.60
C PHE A 269 -2.07 15.57 -0.08
N THR A 270 -3.38 15.77 0.08
CA THR A 270 -4.34 15.14 -0.83
C THR A 270 -4.20 15.75 -2.23
N PRO A 271 -4.49 15.01 -3.31
CA PRO A 271 -4.33 15.50 -4.68
C PRO A 271 -5.18 16.71 -5.06
N ASP A 272 -6.28 16.94 -4.35
CA ASP A 272 -7.10 18.16 -4.45
C ASP A 272 -6.47 19.37 -3.74
N GLY A 273 -5.45 19.16 -2.90
CA GLY A 273 -4.78 20.17 -2.08
C GLY A 273 -5.56 20.60 -0.84
N GLU A 274 -6.77 20.08 -0.62
CA GLU A 274 -7.66 20.54 0.45
C GLU A 274 -7.25 20.02 1.83
N LYS A 275 -6.58 18.87 1.89
CA LYS A 275 -6.20 18.20 3.14
C LYS A 275 -4.73 17.84 3.15
N LEU A 276 -4.23 17.60 4.36
CA LEU A 276 -2.88 17.11 4.60
C LEU A 276 -2.96 15.88 5.49
N ILE A 277 -2.14 14.89 5.21
CA ILE A 277 -2.11 13.61 5.92
C ILE A 277 -0.73 13.44 6.55
N THR A 278 -0.70 13.09 7.83
CA THR A 278 0.54 12.79 8.56
C THR A 278 0.49 11.40 9.13
N GLN A 279 1.63 10.69 9.10
CA GLN A 279 1.80 9.38 9.72
C GLN A 279 2.83 9.45 10.85
N SER A 280 2.53 8.85 12.00
CA SER A 280 3.45 8.80 13.13
C SER A 280 4.54 7.72 12.98
N ASN A 281 5.70 8.00 13.56
CA ASN A 281 6.89 7.16 13.63
C ASN A 281 7.07 6.65 15.07
N TYR A 282 6.16 5.79 15.53
CA TYR A 282 6.29 5.22 16.89
C TYR A 282 6.72 3.75 16.86
N PRO A 283 7.68 3.32 17.69
CA PRO A 283 8.18 1.95 17.73
C PRO A 283 7.21 0.95 18.37
N GLU A 284 6.04 1.38 18.84
CA GLU A 284 4.99 0.47 19.31
C GLU A 284 4.20 -0.07 18.12
N SER A 285 3.58 -1.23 18.29
CA SER A 285 2.86 -1.93 17.23
C SER A 285 1.78 -1.10 16.54
N VAL A 286 1.34 0.00 17.16
CA VAL A 286 0.27 0.89 16.68
C VAL A 286 0.87 2.19 16.15
N GLN A 287 0.64 2.47 14.88
CA GLN A 287 0.92 3.77 14.24
C GLN A 287 -0.36 4.59 14.14
N GLN A 288 -0.21 5.91 14.10
CA GLN A 288 -1.32 6.86 13.95
C GLN A 288 -1.23 7.56 12.59
N LEU A 289 -2.34 7.63 11.88
CA LEU A 289 -2.54 8.50 10.73
C LEU A 289 -3.48 9.63 11.13
N THR A 290 -3.17 10.86 10.76
CA THR A 290 -4.02 12.02 11.03
C THR A 290 -4.29 12.77 9.73
N VAL A 291 -5.57 13.07 9.48
CA VAL A 291 -6.05 13.90 8.38
C VAL A 291 -6.30 15.30 8.93
N TRP A 292 -5.76 16.30 8.25
CA TRP A 292 -5.77 17.70 8.65
C TRP A 292 -6.52 18.56 7.66
N ASP A 293 -7.29 19.51 8.19
CA ASP A 293 -7.54 20.79 7.55
C ASP A 293 -6.33 21.67 7.88
N TRP A 294 -5.38 21.70 6.95
CA TRP A 294 -4.08 22.32 7.19
C TRP A 294 -4.15 23.86 7.11
N GLU A 295 -5.10 24.41 6.35
CA GLU A 295 -5.30 25.85 6.25
C GLU A 295 -5.83 26.44 7.56
N ASN A 296 -6.71 25.69 8.26
CA ASN A 296 -7.27 26.10 9.54
C ASN A 296 -6.50 25.55 10.75
N GLU A 297 -5.40 24.81 10.52
CA GLU A 297 -4.57 24.17 11.54
C GLU A 297 -5.36 23.21 12.46
N GLN A 298 -6.30 22.44 11.89
CA GLN A 298 -7.19 21.53 12.63
C GLN A 298 -7.03 20.08 12.19
N SER A 299 -6.89 19.17 13.17
CA SER A 299 -7.00 17.73 12.89
C SER A 299 -8.47 17.36 12.72
N LEU A 300 -8.82 16.82 11.56
CA LEU A 300 -10.17 16.37 11.25
C LEU A 300 -10.41 14.97 11.84
N ASN A 301 -9.52 14.04 11.53
CA ASN A 301 -9.62 12.65 11.95
C ASN A 301 -8.26 12.04 12.29
N SER A 302 -8.26 11.03 13.16
CA SER A 302 -7.06 10.25 13.48
C SER A 302 -7.37 8.76 13.61
N TYR A 303 -6.52 7.91 13.05
CA TYR A 303 -6.70 6.47 12.95
C TYR A 303 -5.49 5.71 13.46
N GLU A 304 -5.75 4.64 14.20
CA GLU A 304 -4.72 3.70 14.63
C GLU A 304 -4.71 2.47 13.71
N TYR A 305 -3.52 2.09 13.22
CA TYR A 305 -3.31 0.86 12.46
C TYR A 305 -2.06 0.13 12.93
N PHE A 306 -1.93 -1.14 12.55
CA PHE A 306 -0.84 -1.98 13.04
C PHE A 306 0.25 -2.21 12.00
N GLY A 307 1.46 -2.44 12.50
CA GLY A 307 2.59 -2.90 11.71
C GLY A 307 3.39 -1.75 11.10
N ARG A 308 4.40 -2.09 10.30
CA ARG A 308 5.29 -1.12 9.61
C ARG A 308 4.68 -0.53 8.33
N SER A 309 3.38 -0.70 8.14
CA SER A 309 2.76 -0.58 6.83
C SER A 309 2.89 0.80 6.23
N SER A 310 3.28 0.86 4.95
CA SER A 310 3.15 2.09 4.17
C SER A 310 1.68 2.44 3.98
N VAL A 311 1.40 3.73 3.80
CA VAL A 311 0.07 4.24 3.47
C VAL A 311 0.19 5.09 2.21
N ALA A 312 -0.75 4.94 1.29
CA ALA A 312 -0.89 5.77 0.10
C ALA A 312 -2.27 6.43 0.07
N VAL A 313 -2.32 7.65 -0.46
CA VAL A 313 -3.57 8.37 -0.73
C VAL A 313 -4.01 8.05 -2.15
N SER A 314 -5.31 7.85 -2.37
CA SER A 314 -5.84 7.68 -3.73
C SER A 314 -5.74 9.00 -4.52
N PRO A 315 -5.59 8.95 -5.86
CA PRO A 315 -5.50 10.13 -6.72
C PRO A 315 -6.69 11.08 -6.67
N ASP A 316 -7.89 10.59 -6.35
CA ASP A 316 -9.08 11.43 -6.13
C ASP A 316 -9.14 12.05 -4.72
N GLY A 317 -8.19 11.70 -3.86
CA GLY A 317 -8.12 12.16 -2.48
C GLY A 317 -9.22 11.60 -1.57
N SER A 318 -10.02 10.65 -2.01
CA SER A 318 -11.16 10.16 -1.23
C SER A 318 -10.82 8.97 -0.31
N MET A 319 -9.71 8.26 -0.59
CA MET A 319 -9.35 7.02 0.09
C MET A 319 -7.89 6.95 0.51
N LEU A 320 -7.63 6.04 1.44
CA LEU A 320 -6.30 5.63 1.88
C LEU A 320 -6.14 4.12 1.69
N GLY A 321 -5.03 3.72 1.08
CA GLY A 321 -4.57 2.34 1.01
C GLY A 321 -3.50 2.07 2.07
N GLY A 322 -3.62 0.98 2.81
CA GLY A 322 -2.63 0.62 3.83
C GLY A 322 -3.00 -0.64 4.63
N GLY A 323 -2.17 -0.98 5.62
CA GLY A 323 -2.37 -2.15 6.49
C GLY A 323 -3.35 -1.91 7.64
N PHE A 324 -4.59 -1.51 7.37
CA PHE A 324 -5.58 -1.25 8.43
C PHE A 324 -6.12 -2.57 9.02
N ARG A 325 -6.44 -2.57 10.33
CA ARG A 325 -6.84 -3.77 11.10
C ARG A 325 -7.82 -4.70 10.38
N ASN A 326 -8.81 -4.09 9.72
CA ASN A 326 -9.93 -4.79 9.10
C ASN A 326 -10.12 -4.48 7.61
N ALA A 327 -9.22 -3.71 6.99
CA ALA A 327 -9.38 -3.24 5.61
C ALA A 327 -8.03 -2.92 4.96
N LEU A 328 -7.94 -3.06 3.65
CA LEU A 328 -6.82 -2.51 2.87
C LEU A 328 -7.08 -1.05 2.50
N LEU A 329 -8.35 -0.72 2.23
CA LEU A 329 -8.81 0.57 1.75
C LEU A 329 -9.80 1.15 2.76
N VAL A 330 -9.64 2.42 3.11
CA VAL A 330 -10.55 3.19 3.97
C VAL A 330 -10.81 4.56 3.34
N ASP A 331 -11.96 5.18 3.60
CA ASP A 331 -12.16 6.60 3.27
C ASP A 331 -11.38 7.51 4.25
N LEU A 332 -11.39 8.82 4.00
CA LEU A 332 -10.77 9.82 4.87
C LEU A 332 -11.46 10.00 6.22
N GLU A 333 -12.65 9.40 6.40
CA GLU A 333 -13.38 9.27 7.66
C GLU A 333 -13.04 7.96 8.39
N GLY A 334 -12.25 7.08 7.79
CA GLY A 334 -11.76 5.81 8.35
C GLY A 334 -12.73 4.64 8.21
N ASN A 335 -13.80 4.81 7.43
CA ASN A 335 -14.72 3.74 7.12
C ASN A 335 -14.07 2.81 6.09
N PRO A 336 -14.09 1.48 6.31
CA PRO A 336 -13.62 0.51 5.32
C PRO A 336 -14.33 0.67 3.97
N ILE A 337 -13.55 0.79 2.90
CA ILE A 337 -14.05 0.72 1.54
C ILE A 337 -14.19 -0.75 1.16
N GLN A 338 -15.37 -1.12 0.67
CA GLN A 338 -15.62 -2.47 0.20
C GLN A 338 -14.74 -2.77 -1.03
N ASN A 339 -14.04 -3.90 -0.99
CA ASN A 339 -13.16 -4.33 -2.06
C ASN A 339 -13.02 -5.86 -2.07
N SER A 340 -12.64 -6.41 -3.22
CA SER A 340 -12.33 -7.84 -3.41
C SER A 340 -10.88 -8.20 -3.08
N ILE A 341 -10.07 -7.27 -2.55
CA ILE A 341 -8.64 -7.45 -2.36
C ILE A 341 -8.37 -8.20 -1.04
N LEU A 342 -7.97 -9.47 -1.15
CA LEU A 342 -7.82 -10.39 -0.01
C LEU A 342 -6.35 -10.55 0.41
N ILE A 343 -5.78 -9.55 1.09
CA ILE A 343 -4.36 -9.57 1.53
C ILE A 343 -4.16 -10.04 2.98
N ARG A 344 -5.25 -10.14 3.77
CA ARG A 344 -5.20 -10.24 5.25
C ARG A 344 -4.40 -11.40 5.85
N GLN A 345 -4.06 -12.44 5.10
CA GLN A 345 -3.27 -13.58 5.60
C GLN A 345 -1.75 -13.46 5.34
N GLN A 346 -1.26 -12.35 4.79
CA GLN A 346 0.11 -12.26 4.25
C GLN A 346 1.02 -11.19 4.88
N GLY A 347 0.72 -10.72 6.10
CA GLY A 347 1.71 -9.98 6.91
C GLY A 347 1.71 -8.44 6.79
N GLY A 348 0.74 -7.84 6.09
CA GLY A 348 0.66 -6.38 5.91
C GLY A 348 1.54 -5.87 4.76
N ALA A 349 1.24 -4.65 4.28
CA ALA A 349 1.98 -4.04 3.16
C ALA A 349 3.33 -3.49 3.63
N SER A 350 4.44 -3.89 3.04
CA SER A 350 5.70 -3.18 3.21
C SER A 350 5.73 -1.87 2.40
N ALA A 351 5.07 -1.89 1.24
CA ALA A 351 4.86 -0.73 0.37
C ALA A 351 3.49 -0.82 -0.32
N ILE A 352 2.91 0.34 -0.67
CA ILE A 352 1.63 0.44 -1.37
C ILE A 352 1.62 1.71 -2.20
N ALA A 353 1.02 1.68 -3.39
CA ALA A 353 0.88 2.83 -4.28
C ALA A 353 -0.37 2.71 -5.15
N PHE A 354 -1.01 3.83 -5.46
CA PHE A 354 -2.05 3.93 -6.47
C PHE A 354 -1.47 4.52 -7.76
N SER A 355 -2.00 4.14 -8.92
CA SER A 355 -1.76 4.86 -10.18
C SER A 355 -2.60 6.12 -10.23
N ASP A 356 -2.09 7.19 -10.86
CA ASP A 356 -2.74 8.51 -10.93
C ASP A 356 -4.13 8.50 -11.62
N ASP A 357 -4.40 7.50 -12.45
CA ASP A 357 -5.73 7.30 -13.08
C ASP A 357 -6.77 6.64 -12.14
N GLU A 358 -6.37 6.34 -10.91
CA GLU A 358 -7.15 5.67 -9.86
C GLU A 358 -7.58 4.24 -10.22
N GLN A 359 -7.11 3.68 -11.34
CA GLN A 359 -7.55 2.36 -11.80
C GLN A 359 -6.67 1.22 -11.31
N THR A 360 -5.46 1.50 -10.83
CA THR A 360 -4.47 0.47 -10.48
C THR A 360 -3.92 0.68 -9.07
N LEU A 361 -3.75 -0.42 -8.34
CA LEU A 361 -3.13 -0.44 -7.02
C LEU A 361 -1.97 -1.44 -7.05
N ALA A 362 -0.80 -1.03 -6.58
CA ALA A 362 0.31 -1.92 -6.32
C ALA A 362 0.49 -2.07 -4.81
N TRP A 363 0.79 -3.30 -4.38
CA TRP A 363 1.09 -3.64 -3.00
C TRP A 363 2.31 -4.53 -3.01
N SER A 364 3.19 -4.30 -2.04
CA SER A 364 4.25 -5.25 -1.73
C SER A 364 4.13 -5.71 -0.29
N GLY A 365 4.53 -6.96 -0.04
CA GLY A 365 4.70 -7.47 1.31
C GLY A 365 5.60 -8.69 1.33
N LEU A 366 5.97 -9.11 2.56
CA LEU A 366 6.80 -10.27 2.84
C LEU A 366 5.99 -11.30 3.64
N PRO A 367 5.21 -12.17 2.97
CA PRO A 367 4.39 -13.16 3.65
C PRO A 367 5.27 -14.14 4.43
N SER A 368 4.87 -14.53 5.63
CA SER A 368 5.63 -15.49 6.45
C SER A 368 5.81 -16.88 5.81
N THR A 369 4.97 -17.20 4.81
CA THR A 369 5.02 -18.42 4.00
C THR A 369 5.93 -18.32 2.79
N TYR A 370 6.54 -17.15 2.56
CA TYR A 370 7.36 -16.86 1.39
C TYR A 370 8.79 -16.50 1.77
N PRO A 371 9.81 -17.03 1.06
CA PRO A 371 11.20 -16.70 1.34
C PRO A 371 11.61 -15.31 0.84
N SER A 372 10.81 -14.67 -0.01
CA SER A 372 11.13 -13.43 -0.73
C SER A 372 9.89 -12.51 -0.83
N PRO A 373 10.07 -11.19 -0.95
CA PRO A 373 8.97 -10.25 -1.10
C PRO A 373 8.17 -10.49 -2.39
N ILE A 374 6.89 -10.15 -2.36
CA ILE A 374 5.96 -10.26 -3.49
C ILE A 374 5.41 -8.88 -3.79
N ILE A 375 5.37 -8.50 -5.08
CA ILE A 375 4.60 -7.35 -5.55
C ILE A 375 3.35 -7.89 -6.24
N ARG A 376 2.20 -7.37 -5.88
CA ARG A 376 0.93 -7.64 -6.55
C ARG A 376 0.37 -6.34 -7.09
N ILE A 377 -0.23 -6.43 -8.27
CA ILE A 377 -0.88 -5.31 -8.94
C ILE A 377 -2.34 -5.69 -9.16
N TRP A 378 -3.26 -4.83 -8.75
CA TRP A 378 -4.70 -4.97 -8.97
C TRP A 378 -5.21 -3.83 -9.82
N ARG A 379 -6.22 -4.14 -10.63
CA ARG A 379 -6.96 -3.18 -11.43
C ARG A 379 -8.40 -3.12 -10.94
N ALA A 380 -8.94 -1.93 -10.76
CA ALA A 380 -10.35 -1.73 -10.44
C ALA A 380 -11.24 -2.24 -11.59
N GLY A 381 -12.33 -2.93 -11.23
CA GLY A 381 -13.20 -3.59 -12.21
C GLY A 381 -14.26 -2.63 -12.76
N ALA A 382 -14.12 -2.20 -14.01
CA ALA A 382 -15.20 -1.53 -14.74
C ALA A 382 -16.35 -2.51 -15.06
N SER A 383 -17.59 -2.02 -15.06
CA SER A 383 -18.79 -2.85 -15.28
C SER A 383 -18.72 -3.66 -16.57
N THR A 384 -18.98 -4.96 -16.46
CA THR A 384 -19.38 -5.92 -17.49
C THR A 384 -19.59 -5.38 -18.92
N SER A 385 -18.54 -5.37 -19.74
CA SER A 385 -18.62 -5.74 -21.16
C SER A 385 -17.23 -5.77 -21.77
N ASP A 386 -16.96 -6.87 -22.46
CA ASP A 386 -15.81 -7.18 -23.30
C ASP A 386 -14.57 -7.72 -22.56
N HIS A 387 -14.50 -9.05 -22.59
CA HIS A 387 -13.33 -9.86 -22.28
C HIS A 387 -12.10 -9.34 -23.01
N ALA A 388 -11.14 -8.81 -22.25
CA ALA A 388 -9.74 -9.04 -22.51
C ALA A 388 -9.31 -10.14 -21.53
N GLU A 389 -9.01 -11.34 -22.05
CA GLU A 389 -8.32 -12.37 -21.27
C GLU A 389 -6.97 -11.80 -20.81
N ASN A 390 -6.89 -11.36 -19.54
CA ASN A 390 -5.69 -10.77 -18.95
C ASN A 390 -4.59 -11.81 -18.70
N ASP A 391 -3.36 -11.30 -18.81
CA ASP A 391 -2.07 -11.99 -18.93
C ASP A 391 -1.54 -12.68 -17.65
N HIS A 392 -2.42 -13.32 -16.89
CA HIS A 392 -2.03 -14.13 -15.72
C HIS A 392 -1.30 -15.43 -16.07
N ARG A 393 -1.43 -15.83 -17.33
CA ARG A 393 -0.90 -17.07 -17.87
C ARG A 393 0.55 -16.92 -18.32
N ALA A 394 1.04 -15.71 -18.61
CA ALA A 394 2.39 -15.47 -19.15
C ALA A 394 3.52 -16.12 -18.34
N ASN A 395 3.40 -16.11 -17.01
CA ASN A 395 4.44 -16.61 -16.11
C ASN A 395 4.32 -18.11 -15.79
N TYR A 396 3.42 -18.84 -16.46
CA TYR A 396 3.17 -20.26 -16.27
C TYR A 396 3.22 -21.02 -17.60
N GLU A 397 3.82 -22.19 -17.60
CA GLU A 397 3.73 -23.12 -18.72
C GLU A 397 2.37 -23.81 -18.71
N ALA A 398 1.55 -23.58 -19.73
CA ALA A 398 0.23 -24.19 -19.86
C ALA A 398 0.34 -25.73 -19.91
N GLN A 399 -0.48 -26.41 -19.11
CA GLN A 399 -0.50 -27.87 -19.01
C GLN A 399 -1.71 -28.45 -19.73
N GLU A 400 -1.60 -29.70 -20.18
CA GLU A 400 -2.75 -30.41 -20.72
C GLU A 400 -3.80 -30.65 -19.62
N LEU A 401 -5.07 -30.36 -19.96
CA LEU A 401 -6.19 -30.56 -19.05
C LEU A 401 -6.48 -32.06 -18.86
N PRO A 402 -6.83 -32.48 -17.65
CA PRO A 402 -7.13 -33.87 -17.33
C PRO A 402 -8.44 -34.33 -17.99
N ALA A 403 -8.63 -35.64 -18.09
CA ALA A 403 -9.81 -36.23 -18.73
C ALA A 403 -11.11 -35.95 -17.96
N SER A 404 -11.04 -35.86 -16.62
CA SER A 404 -12.14 -35.39 -15.78
C SER A 404 -11.86 -33.95 -15.36
N ARG A 405 -12.78 -33.03 -15.67
CA ARG A 405 -12.62 -31.60 -15.40
C ARG A 405 -13.65 -31.06 -14.40
N THR A 406 -14.70 -31.83 -14.15
CA THR A 406 -15.79 -31.43 -13.27
C THR A 406 -15.56 -31.89 -11.84
N THR A 407 -15.79 -31.01 -10.87
CA THR A 407 -15.66 -31.31 -9.44
C THR A 407 -16.65 -30.51 -8.60
N GLU A 408 -17.06 -31.07 -7.46
CA GLU A 408 -17.81 -30.32 -6.44
C GLU A 408 -16.88 -29.49 -5.55
N ASN A 409 -15.59 -29.89 -5.45
CA ASN A 409 -14.59 -29.22 -4.65
C ASN A 409 -13.29 -29.04 -5.45
N PRO A 410 -13.06 -27.84 -6.01
CA PRO A 410 -11.83 -27.52 -6.74
C PRO A 410 -10.56 -27.72 -5.95
N LYS A 411 -10.58 -27.48 -4.63
CA LYS A 411 -9.40 -27.69 -3.78
C LYS A 411 -9.04 -29.17 -3.78
N THR A 412 -9.96 -30.03 -3.32
CA THR A 412 -9.75 -31.50 -3.28
C THR A 412 -9.39 -32.07 -4.65
N PHE A 413 -10.02 -31.58 -5.72
CA PHE A 413 -9.66 -31.98 -7.08
C PHE A 413 -8.20 -31.66 -7.42
N ALA A 414 -7.74 -30.45 -7.07
CA ALA A 414 -6.35 -30.08 -7.27
C ALA A 414 -5.42 -30.95 -6.43
N GLU A 415 -5.76 -31.28 -5.18
CA GLU A 415 -4.96 -32.19 -4.34
C GLU A 415 -4.91 -33.61 -4.91
N GLU A 416 -5.99 -34.14 -5.47
CA GLU A 416 -6.03 -35.50 -6.01
C GLU A 416 -5.38 -35.63 -7.40
N THR A 417 -5.55 -34.59 -8.23
CA THR A 417 -5.12 -34.60 -9.63
C THR A 417 -3.70 -34.07 -9.79
N TYR A 418 -3.35 -33.05 -9.01
CA TYR A 418 -2.09 -32.32 -9.09
C TYR A 418 -1.35 -32.24 -7.74
N GLY A 419 -1.96 -32.66 -6.63
CA GLY A 419 -1.25 -32.87 -5.38
C GLY A 419 -0.25 -34.00 -5.57
N LEU A 420 1.01 -33.65 -5.34
CA LEU A 420 2.14 -34.28 -5.99
C LEU A 420 2.40 -35.67 -5.40
N THR A 421 2.11 -36.71 -6.17
CA THR A 421 2.54 -38.11 -5.90
C THR A 421 3.94 -38.42 -6.45
N GLU A 422 4.73 -37.39 -6.79
CA GLU A 422 6.13 -37.58 -7.15
C GLU A 422 6.90 -38.15 -5.94
N LYS A 423 7.61 -39.26 -6.16
CA LYS A 423 8.25 -40.07 -5.09
C LYS A 423 9.41 -39.38 -4.37
N PHE A 424 9.72 -38.14 -4.70
CA PHE A 424 10.83 -37.40 -4.12
C PHE A 424 10.28 -36.60 -2.94
N GLY A 425 10.57 -37.07 -1.72
CA GLY A 425 9.96 -36.58 -0.49
C GLY A 425 10.17 -35.09 -0.27
N ALA A 426 9.19 -34.29 -0.71
CA ALA A 426 9.06 -32.89 -0.37
C ALA A 426 8.75 -32.73 1.12
N THR A 427 9.24 -31.63 1.70
CA THR A 427 9.06 -31.38 3.13
C THR A 427 7.81 -30.59 3.46
N GLU A 428 7.28 -29.81 2.51
CA GLU A 428 6.11 -28.97 2.73
C GLU A 428 5.27 -28.84 1.46
N GLU A 429 3.97 -29.06 1.61
CA GLU A 429 2.94 -28.91 0.58
C GLU A 429 1.90 -27.93 1.09
N ASN A 430 1.62 -26.89 0.31
CA ASN A 430 0.59 -25.90 0.64
C ASN A 430 -0.41 -25.77 -0.51
N ILE A 431 -1.70 -25.78 -0.16
CA ILE A 431 -2.81 -25.73 -1.10
C ILE A 431 -3.77 -24.63 -0.67
N ILE A 432 -3.82 -23.58 -1.48
CA ILE A 432 -4.66 -22.39 -1.28
C ILE A 432 -5.78 -22.45 -2.33
N SER A 433 -7.01 -22.19 -1.91
CA SER A 433 -8.17 -22.11 -2.80
C SER A 433 -8.92 -20.81 -2.57
N GLU A 434 -9.18 -20.07 -3.64
CA GLU A 434 -9.78 -18.74 -3.60
C GLU A 434 -10.96 -18.67 -4.58
N GLU A 435 -12.07 -18.06 -4.16
CA GLU A 435 -13.24 -17.81 -5.01
C GLU A 435 -13.19 -16.36 -5.48
N THR A 436 -13.22 -16.14 -6.79
CA THR A 436 -13.16 -14.82 -7.43
C THR A 436 -14.55 -14.24 -7.64
N ALA A 437 -14.63 -12.93 -7.92
CA ALA A 437 -15.90 -12.23 -8.16
C ALA A 437 -16.66 -12.73 -9.42
N THR A 438 -15.99 -13.44 -10.33
CA THR A 438 -16.50 -13.84 -11.66
C THR A 438 -17.01 -15.29 -11.72
N ASN A 439 -17.42 -15.89 -10.60
CA ASN A 439 -17.76 -17.32 -10.52
C ASN A 439 -16.59 -18.23 -10.94
N GLN A 440 -15.36 -17.77 -10.79
CA GLN A 440 -14.16 -18.59 -11.00
C GLN A 440 -13.53 -18.97 -9.66
N LYS A 441 -12.91 -20.14 -9.60
CA LYS A 441 -12.18 -20.61 -8.43
C LYS A 441 -10.73 -20.89 -8.81
N LEU A 442 -9.81 -20.26 -8.09
CA LEU A 442 -8.38 -20.42 -8.27
C LEU A 442 -7.85 -21.39 -7.22
N VAL A 443 -7.05 -22.37 -7.65
CA VAL A 443 -6.35 -23.26 -6.72
C VAL A 443 -4.87 -23.27 -7.03
N THR A 444 -4.07 -22.95 -6.02
CA THR A 444 -2.61 -22.92 -6.10
C THR A 444 -2.02 -24.03 -5.24
N VAL A 445 -1.23 -24.90 -5.85
CA VAL A 445 -0.50 -25.99 -5.18
C VAL A 445 0.99 -25.64 -5.22
N THR A 446 1.65 -25.56 -4.07
CA THR A 446 3.10 -25.26 -3.98
C THR A 446 3.83 -26.36 -3.21
N GLN A 447 4.99 -26.77 -3.72
CA GLN A 447 5.88 -27.77 -3.10
C GLN A 447 7.29 -27.22 -2.92
N THR A 448 7.95 -27.52 -1.80
CA THR A 448 9.35 -27.12 -1.53
C THR A 448 10.23 -28.29 -1.05
N ASN A 449 11.53 -28.20 -1.37
CA ASN A 449 12.63 -29.14 -1.04
C ASN A 449 12.57 -30.52 -1.74
N LEU A 450 12.94 -30.56 -3.01
CA LEU A 450 13.32 -31.79 -3.71
C LEU A 450 14.69 -32.30 -3.21
N LYS A 451 14.91 -33.62 -3.20
CA LYS A 451 15.91 -34.31 -2.34
C LYS A 451 17.38 -34.25 -2.80
N ASP A 452 17.81 -33.26 -3.57
CA ASP A 452 19.23 -33.03 -3.87
C ASP A 452 19.61 -31.60 -3.46
N ASP A 453 20.90 -31.28 -3.37
CA ASP A 453 21.43 -29.99 -2.89
C ASP A 453 21.00 -28.74 -3.72
N ALA A 454 20.03 -28.91 -4.63
CA ALA A 454 19.25 -27.86 -5.28
C ALA A 454 17.82 -27.84 -4.69
N ILE A 455 17.41 -26.70 -4.16
CA ILE A 455 16.05 -26.55 -3.65
C ILE A 455 15.15 -26.19 -4.84
N GLY A 456 14.28 -27.11 -5.22
CA GLY A 456 13.23 -26.88 -6.22
C GLY A 456 11.91 -26.46 -5.56
N ALA A 457 11.19 -25.56 -6.23
CA ALA A 457 9.80 -25.20 -5.95
C ALA A 457 8.97 -25.39 -7.21
N VAL A 458 7.89 -26.17 -7.10
CA VAL A 458 6.92 -26.35 -8.19
C VAL A 458 5.60 -25.76 -7.73
N ARG A 459 5.01 -24.96 -8.61
CA ARG A 459 3.70 -24.35 -8.43
C ARG A 459 2.78 -24.74 -9.57
N TYR A 460 1.57 -25.16 -9.21
CA TYR A 460 0.45 -25.28 -10.14
C TYR A 460 -0.58 -24.22 -9.84
N ARG A 461 -1.11 -23.60 -10.89
CA ARG A 461 -2.25 -22.69 -10.86
C ARG A 461 -3.38 -23.33 -11.66
N LEU A 462 -4.52 -23.53 -11.03
CA LEU A 462 -5.70 -24.14 -11.64
C LEU A 462 -6.86 -23.15 -11.62
N GLU A 463 -7.45 -22.91 -12.78
CA GLU A 463 -8.60 -22.02 -12.95
C GLU A 463 -9.84 -22.86 -13.22
N PHE A 464 -10.87 -22.66 -12.39
CA PHE A 464 -12.15 -23.33 -12.50
C PHE A 464 -13.26 -22.32 -12.77
N GLU A 465 -14.24 -22.69 -13.57
CA GLU A 465 -15.48 -21.94 -13.78
C GLU A 465 -16.66 -22.66 -13.13
N LYS A 466 -17.54 -21.91 -12.46
CA LYS A 466 -18.73 -22.46 -11.82
C LYS A 466 -19.77 -22.84 -12.87
N GLN A 467 -20.16 -24.11 -12.88
CA GLN A 467 -21.22 -24.63 -13.75
C GLN A 467 -22.58 -24.63 -13.04
N SER A 468 -22.59 -24.83 -11.71
CA SER A 468 -23.77 -24.77 -10.85
C SER A 468 -23.39 -24.49 -9.40
N ASP A 469 -24.37 -24.31 -8.51
CA ASP A 469 -24.15 -24.01 -7.08
C ASP A 469 -23.24 -25.01 -6.36
N SER A 470 -23.11 -26.23 -6.88
CA SER A 470 -22.27 -27.30 -6.32
C SER A 470 -21.31 -27.92 -7.33
N SER A 471 -21.06 -27.30 -8.49
CA SER A 471 -20.22 -27.89 -9.54
C SER A 471 -19.34 -26.85 -10.23
N TRP A 472 -18.09 -27.24 -10.44
CA TRP A 472 -17.03 -26.46 -11.05
C TRP A 472 -16.41 -27.25 -12.19
N GLU A 473 -16.00 -26.57 -13.26
CA GLU A 473 -15.25 -27.14 -14.37
C GLU A 473 -13.87 -26.49 -14.45
N LEU A 474 -12.83 -27.31 -14.51
CA LEU A 474 -11.46 -26.86 -14.74
C LEU A 474 -11.29 -26.40 -16.19
N THR A 475 -10.96 -25.11 -16.36
CA THR A 475 -10.83 -24.47 -17.68
C THR A 475 -9.38 -24.24 -18.08
N TRP A 476 -8.47 -24.08 -17.11
CA TRP A 476 -7.05 -23.90 -17.40
C TRP A 476 -6.14 -24.39 -16.27
N VAL A 477 -4.94 -24.86 -16.63
CA VAL A 477 -3.86 -25.22 -15.69
C VAL A 477 -2.54 -24.67 -16.18
N GLY A 478 -1.83 -23.97 -15.31
CA GLY A 478 -0.47 -23.51 -15.50
C GLY A 478 0.49 -24.17 -14.51
N ARG A 479 1.70 -24.47 -14.95
CA ARG A 479 2.79 -24.97 -14.11
C ARG A 479 3.96 -24.00 -14.16
N LYS A 480 4.55 -23.70 -13.01
CA LYS A 480 5.79 -22.92 -12.88
C LYS A 480 6.75 -23.70 -12.00
N GLN A 481 7.99 -23.84 -12.44
CA GLN A 481 9.04 -24.49 -11.65
C GLN A 481 10.22 -23.55 -11.52
N GLN A 482 10.70 -23.36 -10.29
CA GLN A 482 11.88 -22.57 -9.99
C GLN A 482 12.83 -23.38 -9.13
N CYS A 483 14.13 -23.18 -9.32
CA CYS A 483 15.17 -23.90 -8.61
C CYS A 483 16.23 -22.94 -8.14
N ARG A 484 16.84 -23.25 -7.00
CA ARG A 484 18.01 -22.54 -6.49
C ARG A 484 19.13 -23.51 -6.18
N ARG A 485 20.36 -23.03 -6.24
CA ARG A 485 21.50 -23.76 -5.67
C ARG A 485 21.38 -23.76 -4.15
N GLY A 486 21.88 -24.80 -3.49
CA GLY A 486 21.83 -24.96 -2.04
C GLY A 486 22.58 -23.88 -1.26
N PRO A 487 23.18 -24.18 -0.09
CA PRO A 487 23.52 -23.18 0.94
C PRO A 487 24.56 -22.11 0.56
N THR A 488 25.05 -22.10 -0.68
CA THR A 488 25.96 -21.10 -1.23
C THR A 488 25.24 -19.85 -1.75
N GLU A 489 23.99 -19.97 -2.25
CA GLU A 489 23.22 -18.86 -2.87
C GLU A 489 21.72 -18.98 -2.47
N PRO A 490 21.37 -18.76 -1.19
CA PRO A 490 20.04 -19.07 -0.68
C PRO A 490 18.91 -18.23 -1.27
N ASN A 491 19.20 -17.08 -1.89
CA ASN A 491 18.18 -16.12 -2.30
C ASN A 491 17.84 -16.15 -3.80
N GLU A 492 18.64 -16.83 -4.64
CA GLU A 492 18.49 -16.77 -6.09
C GLU A 492 17.68 -17.95 -6.64
N TRP A 493 16.39 -17.70 -6.94
CA TRP A 493 15.48 -18.67 -7.56
C TRP A 493 15.34 -18.40 -9.06
N THR A 494 15.62 -19.39 -9.90
CA THR A 494 15.52 -19.25 -11.36
C THR A 494 15.07 -20.56 -12.01
N THR A 495 14.39 -20.44 -13.16
CA THR A 495 14.03 -21.58 -14.02
C THR A 495 15.26 -22.21 -14.69
N GLU A 496 16.34 -21.44 -14.89
CA GLU A 496 17.55 -21.90 -15.57
C GLU A 496 18.36 -22.93 -14.77
N LEU A 497 18.16 -22.96 -13.45
CA LEU A 497 18.82 -23.90 -12.54
C LEU A 497 18.07 -25.24 -12.39
N CYS A 498 16.92 -25.40 -13.07
CA CYS A 498 16.06 -26.57 -12.95
C CYS A 498 16.42 -27.77 -13.86
N VAL A 499 17.64 -27.77 -14.42
CA VAL A 499 18.09 -28.74 -15.44
C VAL A 499 18.38 -30.12 -14.86
#